data_AF-A0AAE3MXN5-F1
#
_entry.id   AF-A0AAE3MXN5-F1
#
_cell.length_a   1.000
_cell.length_b   1.000
_cell.length_c   1.000
_cell.angle_alpha   90.00
_cell.angle_beta   90.00
_cell.angle_gamma   90.00
#
_symmetry.space_group_name_H-M   'P 1'
#
loop_
_entity.id
_entity.type
_entity.pdbx_description
1 polymer ?
#
loop_
_entity_poly.entity_id
_entity_poly.type
_entity_poly.pdbx_seq_one_letter_code
_entity_poly.pdbx_strand_id
1 'polypeptide(L)' 'MQSDLEIFLVANLISLTPGTLTLDVAPDRSFLAIHSIYAEDPDALVAELKSGMEYRVRDIFR' A
#
# COMPACT_ATOMS: atom_id res chain seq x y z
N MET A 1 5.86 -5.73 5.89
CA MET A 1 5.29 -5.07 7.08
C MET A 1 5.09 -6.13 8.15
N GLN A 2 5.40 -5.86 9.42
CA GLN A 2 5.35 -6.87 10.49
C GLN A 2 4.18 -6.67 11.46
N SER A 3 3.70 -5.44 11.62
CA SER A 3 2.59 -5.10 12.51
C SER A 3 1.32 -4.67 11.77
N ASP A 4 0.17 -4.85 12.42
CA ASP A 4 -1.12 -4.36 11.91
C ASP A 4 -1.15 -2.83 11.80
N LEU A 5 -0.37 -2.13 12.64
CA LEU A 5 -0.25 -0.68 12.60
C LEU A 5 0.47 -0.19 11.34
N GLU A 6 1.57 -0.84 10.94
CA GLU A 6 2.26 -0.54 9.67
C GLU A 6 1.32 -0.73 8.47
N ILE A 7 0.59 -1.86 8.45
CA ILE A 7 -0.35 -2.20 7.37
C ILE A 7 -1.47 -1.17 7.32
N PHE A 8 -2.05 -0.85 8.48
CA PHE A 8 -3.09 0.18 8.60
C PHE A 8 -2.60 1.53 8.07
N LEU A 9 -1.38 1.94 8.43
CA LEU A 9 -0.83 3.22 7.99
C LEU A 9 -0.61 3.25 6.47
N VAL A 10 0.01 2.22 5.89
CA VAL A 10 0.22 2.13 4.43
C VAL A 10 -1.13 2.14 3.68
N ALA A 11 -2.09 1.33 4.13
CA ALA A 11 -3.43 1.27 3.53
C ALA A 11 -4.12 2.63 3.50
N ASN A 12 -4.06 3.38 4.60
CA ASN A 12 -4.67 4.72 4.67
C ASN A 12 -3.93 5.73 3.78
N LEU A 13 -2.60 5.71 3.76
CA LEU A 13 -1.83 6.60 2.89
C LEU A 13 -2.12 6.34 1.40
N ILE A 14 -2.28 5.07 1.02
CA ILE A 14 -2.65 4.69 -0.35
C ILE A 14 -4.07 5.18 -0.66
N SER A 15 -5.04 4.97 0.24
CA SER A 15 -6.42 5.43 0.03
C SER A 15 -6.56 6.96 -0.02
N LEU A 16 -5.61 7.71 0.57
CA LEU A 16 -5.57 9.17 0.50
C LEU A 16 -4.90 9.70 -0.78
N THR A 17 -4.27 8.84 -1.58
CA THR A 17 -3.71 9.21 -2.87
C THR A 17 -4.84 9.32 -3.89
N PRO A 18 -4.99 10.45 -4.62
CA PRO A 18 -6.08 10.62 -5.57
C PRO A 18 -6.11 9.50 -6.62
N GLY A 19 -7.27 8.86 -6.76
CA GLY A 19 -7.46 7.80 -7.74
C GLY A 19 -7.11 6.39 -7.27
N THR A 20 -6.75 6.18 -6.00
CA THR A 20 -6.54 4.84 -5.42
C THR A 20 -7.41 4.59 -4.20
N LEU A 21 -7.78 3.33 -3.98
CA LEU A 21 -8.61 2.86 -2.87
C LEU A 21 -8.09 1.51 -2.38
N THR A 22 -7.83 1.39 -1.09
CA THR A 22 -7.56 0.08 -0.47
C THR A 22 -8.87 -0.68 -0.24
N LEU A 23 -8.93 -1.94 -0.68
CA LEU A 23 -10.11 -2.80 -0.59
C LEU A 23 -10.02 -3.79 0.58
N ASP A 24 -8.91 -4.53 0.68
CA ASP A 24 -8.77 -5.61 1.66
C ASP A 24 -7.30 -5.96 1.94
N VAL A 25 -7.06 -6.63 3.07
CA VAL A 25 -5.76 -7.16 3.49
C VAL A 25 -5.87 -8.68 3.57
N ALA A 26 -4.89 -9.40 3.02
CA ALA A 26 -4.85 -10.86 3.15
C ALA A 26 -4.80 -11.28 4.64
N PRO A 27 -5.51 -12.34 5.07
CA PRO A 27 -5.50 -12.78 6.47
C PRO A 27 -4.09 -13.14 7.00
N ASP A 28 -3.21 -13.59 6.11
CA ASP A 28 -1.81 -13.90 6.39
C ASP A 28 -0.86 -12.70 6.18
N ARG A 29 -1.41 -11.52 5.88
CA ARG A 29 -0.70 -10.26 5.59
C ARG A 29 0.21 -10.33 4.36
N SER A 30 0.01 -11.30 3.46
CA SER A 30 0.84 -11.48 2.28
C SER A 30 0.63 -10.43 1.19
N PHE A 31 -0.58 -9.86 1.07
CA PHE A 31 -0.89 -8.82 0.09
C PHE A 31 -1.94 -7.81 0.60
N LEU A 32 -1.95 -6.65 -0.06
CA LEU A 32 -2.96 -5.60 0.09
C LEU A 32 -3.68 -5.45 -1.27
N ALA A 33 -5.00 -5.64 -1.29
CA ALA A 33 -5.80 -5.45 -2.48
C ALA A 33 -6.13 -3.96 -2.65
N ILE A 34 -5.75 -3.39 -3.79
CA ILE A 34 -5.92 -1.96 -4.10
C ILE A 34 -6.68 -1.84 -5.42
N HIS A 35 -7.66 -0.96 -5.46
CA HIS A 35 -8.27 -0.48 -6.69
C HIS A 35 -7.63 0.84 -7.10
N SER A 36 -7.27 0.99 -8.37
CA SER A 36 -6.78 2.24 -8.94
C SER A 36 -7.59 2.61 -10.17
N ILE A 37 -7.99 3.87 -10.23
CA ILE A 37 -8.66 4.49 -11.38
C ILE A 37 -7.65 4.77 -12.50
N TYR A 38 -6.38 5.00 -12.14
CA TYR A 38 -5.29 5.36 -13.05
C TYR A 38 -4.16 4.34 -12.95
N ALA A 39 -4.36 3.14 -13.50
CA ALA A 39 -3.35 2.10 -13.57
C ALA A 39 -3.16 1.61 -15.01
N GLU A 40 -2.57 2.47 -15.85
CA GLU A 40 -2.17 2.09 -17.21
C GLU A 40 -1.11 0.98 -17.20
N ASP A 41 -0.18 1.05 -16.24
CA ASP A 41 0.79 0.01 -15.92
C ASP A 41 0.66 -0.37 -14.42
N PRO A 42 -0.05 -1.47 -14.12
CA PRO A 42 -0.22 -1.94 -12.75
C PRO A 42 1.09 -2.31 -12.05
N ASP A 43 2.07 -2.86 -12.79
CA ASP A 43 3.33 -3.30 -12.22
C ASP A 43 4.21 -2.10 -11.83
N ALA A 44 4.21 -1.06 -12.65
CA ALA A 44 4.86 0.21 -12.34
C ALA A 44 4.24 0.88 -11.10
N LEU A 45 2.90 0.90 -10.99
CA LEU A 45 2.21 1.43 -9.81
C LEU A 45 2.56 0.65 -8.55
N VAL A 46 2.60 -0.68 -8.62
CA VAL A 46 3.00 -1.54 -7.49
C VAL A 46 4.45 -1.24 -7.08
N ALA A 47 5.35 -1.08 -8.05
CA ALA A 47 6.75 -0.74 -7.77
C ALA A 47 6.88 0.63 -7.10
N GLU A 48 6.13 1.64 -7.54
CA GLU A 48 6.08 2.97 -6.93
C GLU A 48 5.57 2.91 -5.49
N LEU A 49 4.45 2.22 -5.26
CA LEU A 49 3.85 2.09 -3.93
C LEU A 49 4.79 1.37 -2.94
N LYS A 50 5.49 0.32 -3.40
CA LYS A 50 6.48 -0.42 -2.62
C LYS A 50 7.73 0.39 -2.31
N SER A 51 8.30 1.05 -3.33
CA SER A 51 9.54 1.83 -3.18
C SER A 51 9.33 3.16 -2.46
N GLY A 52 8.12 3.73 -2.54
CA GLY A 52 7.77 5.01 -1.94
C GLY A 52 7.05 4.87 -0.61
N MET A 53 5.79 4.42 -0.62
CA MET A 53 4.93 4.44 0.56
C MET A 53 5.31 3.36 1.57
N GLU A 54 5.41 2.10 1.12
CA GLU A 54 5.75 0.96 1.98
C GLU A 54 7.13 1.17 2.62
N TYR A 55 8.12 1.60 1.83
CA TYR A 55 9.46 1.89 2.31
C TYR A 55 9.46 2.96 3.42
N ARG A 56 8.81 4.10 3.20
CA ARG A 56 8.75 5.21 4.18
C ARG A 56 8.10 4.78 5.49
N VAL A 57 7.01 4.02 5.42
CA VAL A 57 6.35 3.51 6.62
C VAL A 57 7.29 2.55 7.37
N ARG A 58 7.92 1.61 6.67
CA ARG A 58 8.85 0.66 7.29
C ARG A 58 10.06 1.32 7.94
N ASP A 59 10.53 2.44 7.40
CA ASP A 59 11.65 3.21 7.95
C ASP A 59 11.30 3.87 9.30
N ILE A 60 10.06 4.37 9.45
CA ILE A 60 9.60 5.02 10.69
C ILE A 60 9.44 4.03 11.86
N PHE A 61 9.07 2.78 11.56
CA PHE A 61 8.86 1.74 12.58
C PHE A 61 10.13 0.92 12.88
N ARG A 62 11.29 1.35 12.37
CA ARG A 62 12.58 0.67 12.52
C ARG A 62 13.43 1.20 13.67
#